data_AF-X8E415-F1
#
_entry.id   AF-X8E415-F1
#
_cell.length_a   1.000
_cell.length_b   1.000
_cell.length_c   1.000
_cell.angle_alpha   90.00
_cell.angle_beta   90.00
_cell.angle_gamma   90.00
#
_symmetry.space_group_name_H-M   'P 1'
#
loop_
_entity.id
_entity.type
_entity.pdbx_description
1 polymer ?
#
loop_
_entity_poly.entity_id
_entity_poly.type
_entity_poly.pdbx_seq_one_letter_code
_entity_poly.pdbx_strand_id
1 'polypeptide(L)'
;MDYTVNAATGFPLVTGPANHAGPINHVLPAWDVCCGLYAALAVLAALRRRDHSGVGTQVSVALEDVALATAANLGWLTEPQVNGTQRPRLGNAIYGQYGQDFTSSDGVAFMVVTLTPGTFVTLSRSRVPVQRCRRLRRRSAPTSATKPTATATAMR
;
A
#
# COMPACT_ATOMS: atom_id res chain seq x y z
N MET A 1 -2.29 -18.91 -10.24
CA MET A 1 -1.01 -18.85 -9.50
C MET A 1 -0.67 -17.39 -9.26
N ASP A 2 -0.22 -17.06 -8.06
CA ASP A 2 0.07 -15.68 -7.64
C ASP A 2 0.97 -14.94 -8.62
N TYR A 3 2.06 -15.55 -9.09
CA TYR A 3 3.02 -14.89 -9.99
C TYR A 3 2.40 -14.37 -11.30
N THR A 4 1.38 -15.05 -11.81
CA THR A 4 0.66 -14.60 -13.03
C THR A 4 -0.28 -13.45 -12.72
N VAL A 5 -1.11 -13.59 -11.67
CA VAL A 5 -2.09 -12.56 -11.28
C VAL A 5 -1.39 -11.30 -10.77
N ASN A 6 -0.27 -11.45 -10.06
CA ASN A 6 0.52 -10.34 -9.57
C ASN A 6 1.10 -9.52 -10.72
N ALA A 7 1.68 -10.19 -11.72
CA ALA A 7 2.17 -9.52 -12.92
C ALA A 7 1.04 -8.82 -13.69
N ALA A 8 -0.11 -9.49 -13.85
CA ALA A 8 -1.26 -8.96 -14.57
C ALA A 8 -1.89 -7.72 -13.89
N THR A 9 -1.92 -7.70 -12.56
CA THR A 9 -2.49 -6.57 -11.78
C THR A 9 -1.55 -5.37 -11.67
N GLY A 10 -0.31 -5.47 -12.18
CA GLY A 10 0.63 -4.35 -12.24
C GLY A 10 1.37 -4.05 -10.93
N PHE A 11 1.19 -4.85 -9.88
CA PHE A 11 1.89 -4.70 -8.60
C PHE A 11 3.43 -4.73 -8.72
N PRO A 12 4.03 -5.51 -9.64
CA PRO A 12 5.46 -5.43 -9.88
C PRO A 12 5.95 -4.07 -10.37
N LEU A 13 5.07 -3.18 -10.88
CA LEU A 13 5.44 -1.84 -11.32
C LEU A 13 5.51 -0.80 -10.19
N VAL A 14 4.93 -1.12 -9.03
CA VAL A 14 4.86 -0.23 -7.86
C VAL A 14 5.68 -0.74 -6.67
N THR A 15 6.25 -1.93 -6.78
CA THR A 15 7.03 -2.61 -5.73
C THR A 15 8.54 -2.30 -5.82
N GLY A 16 9.24 -2.18 -4.70
CA GLY A 16 10.70 -2.02 -4.67
C GLY A 16 11.21 -0.57 -4.80
N PRO A 17 12.54 -0.36 -4.93
CA PRO A 17 13.15 0.96 -4.83
C PRO A 17 12.64 1.96 -5.88
N ALA A 18 12.50 3.22 -5.47
CA ALA A 18 11.96 4.28 -6.32
C ALA A 18 12.76 4.52 -7.62
N ASN A 19 14.06 4.21 -7.61
CA ASN A 19 14.99 4.38 -8.73
C ASN A 19 15.23 3.09 -9.53
N HIS A 20 14.55 2.00 -9.21
CA HIS A 20 14.76 0.74 -9.92
C HIS A 20 14.07 0.74 -11.29
N ALA A 21 14.79 0.29 -12.32
CA ALA A 21 14.28 0.11 -13.66
C ALA A 21 13.78 -1.33 -13.85
N GLY A 22 12.51 -1.48 -14.21
CA GLY A 22 11.88 -2.79 -14.45
C GLY A 22 10.99 -3.29 -13.31
N PRO A 23 10.21 -4.37 -13.54
CA PRO A 23 9.31 -4.92 -12.54
C PRO A 23 10.05 -5.64 -11.41
N ILE A 24 9.60 -5.44 -10.16
CA ILE A 24 10.08 -6.18 -8.99
C ILE A 24 8.91 -6.94 -8.42
N ASN A 25 9.03 -8.26 -8.33
CA ASN A 25 7.99 -9.07 -7.72
C ASN A 25 7.96 -8.89 -6.20
N HIS A 26 6.79 -9.04 -5.58
CA HIS A 26 6.72 -9.21 -4.13
C HIS A 26 7.17 -10.62 -3.73
N VAL A 27 7.75 -10.77 -2.55
CA VAL A 27 8.19 -12.08 -2.04
C VAL A 27 7.02 -12.88 -1.47
N LEU A 28 6.10 -12.19 -0.79
CA LEU A 28 4.92 -12.79 -0.19
C LEU A 28 3.86 -13.04 -1.27
N PRO A 29 3.42 -14.28 -1.53
CA PRO A 29 2.34 -14.56 -2.49
C PRO A 29 0.98 -14.10 -1.93
N ALA A 30 0.77 -12.78 -1.93
CA ALA A 30 -0.33 -12.13 -1.26
C ALA A 30 -1.70 -12.61 -1.76
N TRP A 31 -1.83 -12.87 -3.06
CA TRP A 31 -3.09 -13.26 -3.66
C TRP A 31 -3.45 -14.70 -3.31
N ASP A 32 -2.48 -15.61 -3.29
CA ASP A 32 -2.74 -17.00 -2.85
C ASP A 32 -3.16 -17.03 -1.37
N VAL A 33 -2.51 -16.24 -0.51
CA VAL A 33 -2.88 -16.12 0.91
C VAL A 33 -4.28 -15.54 1.08
N CYS A 34 -4.58 -14.41 0.42
CA CYS A 34 -5.90 -13.81 0.47
C CYS A 34 -6.96 -14.78 -0.08
N CYS A 35 -6.69 -15.47 -1.19
CA CYS A 35 -7.60 -16.43 -1.79
C CYS A 35 -7.91 -17.59 -0.83
N GLY A 36 -6.89 -18.12 -0.14
CA GLY A 36 -7.09 -19.13 0.89
C GLY A 36 -8.00 -18.66 2.03
N LEU A 37 -7.82 -17.41 2.50
CA LEU A 37 -8.68 -16.81 3.53
C LEU A 37 -10.12 -16.60 3.05
N TYR A 38 -10.30 -16.10 1.82
CA TYR A 38 -11.62 -15.95 1.21
C TYR A 38 -12.31 -17.30 0.99
N ALA A 39 -11.56 -18.33 0.56
CA ALA A 39 -12.08 -19.68 0.41
C ALA A 39 -12.52 -20.27 1.76
N ALA A 40 -11.71 -20.11 2.82
CA ALA A 40 -12.08 -20.55 4.16
C ALA A 40 -13.36 -19.86 4.65
N LEU A 41 -13.45 -18.53 4.49
CA LEU A 41 -14.65 -17.78 4.85
C LEU A 41 -15.88 -18.23 4.05
N ALA A 42 -15.72 -18.46 2.75
CA ALA A 42 -16.83 -18.88 1.90
C ALA A 42 -17.30 -20.31 2.21
N VAL A 43 -16.40 -21.21 2.61
CA VAL A 43 -16.76 -22.54 3.13
C VAL A 43 -17.54 -22.41 4.44
N LEU A 44 -17.09 -21.60 5.39
CA LEU A 44 -17.81 -21.36 6.64
C LEU A 44 -19.21 -20.78 6.39
N ALA A 45 -19.34 -19.83 5.46
CA ALA A 45 -20.62 -19.27 5.05
C ALA A 45 -21.53 -20.32 4.40
N ALA A 46 -20.98 -21.19 3.53
CA ALA A 46 -21.73 -22.27 2.91
C ALA A 46 -22.21 -23.31 3.93
N LEU A 47 -21.39 -23.66 4.92
CA LEU A 47 -21.79 -24.54 6.03
C LEU A 47 -22.90 -23.91 6.87
N ARG A 48 -22.76 -22.64 7.25
CA ARG A 48 -23.80 -21.91 7.98
C ARG A 48 -25.13 -21.87 7.23
N ARG A 49 -25.08 -21.66 5.91
CA ARG A 49 -26.26 -21.70 5.03
C ARG A 49 -26.88 -23.11 5.00
N ARG A 50 -26.06 -24.14 4.87
CA ARG A 50 -26.49 -25.55 4.87
C ARG A 50 -27.16 -25.92 6.19
N ASP A 51 -26.64 -25.48 7.33
CA ASP A 51 -27.21 -25.79 8.64
C ASP A 51 -28.62 -25.22 8.80
N HIS A 52 -28.91 -24.06 8.17
CA HIS A 52 -30.24 -23.45 8.21
C HIS A 52 -31.19 -23.97 7.12
N SER A 53 -30.67 -24.31 5.94
CA SER A 53 -31.51 -24.64 4.77
C SER A 53 -31.57 -26.13 4.45
N GLY A 54 -30.65 -26.94 4.99
CA GLY A 54 -30.43 -28.33 4.60
C GLY A 54 -29.72 -28.50 3.24
N VAL A 55 -29.49 -27.42 2.48
CA VAL A 55 -28.99 -27.49 1.09
C VAL A 55 -27.53 -27.08 1.02
N GLY A 56 -26.70 -27.94 0.40
CA GLY A 56 -25.29 -27.64 0.13
C GLY A 56 -25.11 -26.51 -0.89
N THR A 57 -23.88 -26.01 -1.04
CA THR A 57 -23.58 -24.95 -2.01
C THR A 57 -22.17 -25.18 -2.57
N GLN A 58 -22.05 -25.06 -3.89
CA GLN A 58 -20.75 -25.00 -4.56
C GLN A 58 -20.25 -23.56 -4.52
N VAL A 59 -19.00 -23.38 -4.09
CA VAL A 59 -18.34 -22.09 -4.02
C VAL A 59 -17.16 -22.09 -4.98
N SER A 60 -17.01 -21.03 -5.76
CA SER A 60 -15.84 -20.77 -6.58
C SER A 60 -15.23 -19.43 -6.15
N VAL A 61 -13.91 -19.40 -5.99
CA VAL A 61 -13.16 -18.18 -5.65
C VAL A 61 -12.05 -18.04 -6.68
N ALA A 62 -12.15 -17.02 -7.54
CA ALA A 62 -11.12 -16.73 -8.52
C ALA A 62 -10.01 -15.88 -7.89
N LEU A 63 -8.76 -16.26 -8.15
CA LEU A 63 -7.59 -15.57 -7.62
C LEU A 63 -7.50 -14.11 -8.11
N GLU A 64 -7.89 -13.87 -9.37
CA GLU A 64 -7.91 -12.53 -9.97
C GLU A 64 -8.95 -11.63 -9.32
N ASP A 65 -10.16 -12.13 -9.08
CA ASP A 65 -11.22 -11.38 -8.37
C ASP A 65 -10.78 -11.00 -6.96
N VAL A 66 -10.12 -11.92 -6.25
CA VAL A 66 -9.56 -11.64 -4.92
C VAL A 66 -8.49 -10.57 -4.98
N ALA A 67 -7.59 -10.62 -5.96
CA ALA A 67 -6.54 -9.62 -6.13
C ALA A 67 -7.13 -8.23 -6.43
N LEU A 68 -8.08 -8.14 -7.37
CA LEU A 68 -8.74 -6.88 -7.73
C LEU A 68 -9.58 -6.32 -6.58
N ALA A 69 -10.37 -7.15 -5.91
CA ALA A 69 -11.16 -6.73 -4.75
C ALA A 69 -10.26 -6.23 -3.61
N THR A 70 -9.16 -6.93 -3.32
CA THR A 70 -8.21 -6.53 -2.28
C THR A 70 -7.49 -5.22 -2.65
N ALA A 71 -7.04 -5.08 -3.90
CA ALA A 71 -6.43 -3.85 -4.40
C ALA A 71 -7.39 -2.67 -4.34
N ALA A 72 -8.67 -2.88 -4.69
CA ALA A 72 -9.72 -1.88 -4.57
C ALA A 72 -9.96 -1.46 -3.11
N ASN A 73 -10.08 -2.42 -2.18
CA ASN A 73 -10.27 -2.16 -0.75
C ASN A 73 -9.11 -1.36 -0.14
N LEU A 74 -7.89 -1.56 -0.64
CA LEU A 74 -6.70 -0.82 -0.23
C LEU A 74 -6.56 0.54 -0.96
N GLY A 75 -7.50 0.90 -1.84
CA GLY A 75 -7.54 2.17 -2.56
C GLY A 75 -6.60 2.25 -3.77
N TRP A 76 -5.94 1.16 -4.18
CA TRP A 76 -4.95 1.17 -5.27
C TRP A 76 -5.57 1.40 -6.65
N LEU A 77 -6.86 1.07 -6.82
CA LEU A 77 -7.60 1.37 -8.04
C LEU A 77 -8.23 2.77 -7.99
N THR A 78 -8.78 3.14 -6.84
CA THR A 78 -9.53 4.40 -6.68
C THR A 78 -8.63 5.64 -6.66
N GLU A 79 -7.47 5.56 -6.02
CA GLU A 79 -6.54 6.71 -5.96
C GLU A 79 -6.12 7.22 -7.35
N PRO A 80 -5.61 6.38 -8.28
CA PRO A 80 -5.23 6.87 -9.60
C PRO A 80 -6.44 7.33 -10.43
N GLN A 81 -7.63 6.75 -10.23
CA GLN A 81 -8.87 7.19 -10.88
C GLN A 81 -9.28 8.60 -10.44
N VAL A 82 -9.18 8.89 -9.14
CA VAL A 82 -9.55 10.20 -8.58
C VAL A 82 -8.48 11.26 -8.86
N ASN A 83 -7.20 10.91 -8.71
CA ASN A 83 -6.08 11.85 -8.83
C ASN A 83 -5.58 12.01 -10.27
N GLY A 84 -6.00 11.14 -11.20
CA GLY A 84 -5.52 11.14 -12.60
C GLY A 84 -4.02 10.85 -12.74
N THR A 85 -3.39 10.31 -11.69
CA THR A 85 -1.93 10.09 -11.64
C THR A 85 -1.63 8.65 -11.25
N GLN A 86 -0.61 8.08 -11.91
CA GLN A 86 -0.12 6.75 -11.56
C GLN A 86 0.64 6.78 -10.24
N ARG A 87 0.46 5.74 -9.43
CA ARG A 87 1.18 5.58 -8.17
C ARG A 87 2.64 5.22 -8.44
N PRO A 88 3.62 5.99 -7.93
CA PRO A 88 5.03 5.67 -8.12
C PRO A 88 5.48 4.54 -7.17
N ARG A 89 6.63 3.95 -7.49
CA ARG A 89 7.37 3.13 -6.52
C ARG A 89 7.80 3.99 -5.35
N LEU A 90 7.43 3.59 -4.13
CA LEU A 90 7.80 4.31 -2.91
C LEU A 90 9.06 3.75 -2.24
N GLY A 91 9.49 2.54 -2.60
CA GLY A 91 10.52 1.81 -1.86
C GLY A 91 10.09 1.60 -0.41
N ASN A 92 10.96 1.96 0.53
CA ASN A 92 10.71 1.85 1.95
C ASN A 92 9.85 3.01 2.51
N ALA A 93 9.57 4.04 1.70
CA ALA A 93 8.64 5.09 2.14
C ALA A 93 7.23 4.51 2.25
N ILE A 94 6.58 4.76 3.39
CA ILE A 94 5.21 4.32 3.65
C ILE A 94 4.29 5.47 3.24
N TYR A 95 3.18 5.15 2.56
CA TYR A 95 2.26 6.19 2.07
C TYR A 95 1.77 7.09 3.22
N GLY A 96 2.03 8.40 3.11
CA GLY A 96 1.70 9.38 4.13
C GLY A 96 2.56 9.34 5.40
N GLN A 97 3.60 8.50 5.46
CA GLN A 97 4.43 8.27 6.64
C GLN A 97 5.92 8.24 6.29
N TYR A 98 6.78 8.35 7.30
CA TYR A 98 8.22 8.23 7.10
C TYR A 98 8.65 6.77 7.28
N GLY A 99 9.26 6.22 6.25
CA GLY A 99 9.93 4.92 6.29
C GLY A 99 11.22 5.00 5.48
N GLN A 100 12.33 4.59 6.07
CA GLN A 100 13.63 4.61 5.41
C GLN A 100 14.57 3.57 6.04
N ASP A 101 15.39 2.94 5.20
CA ASP A 101 16.48 2.07 5.62
C ASP A 101 17.76 2.86 5.95
N PHE A 102 18.54 2.29 6.85
CA PHE A 102 19.82 2.79 7.34
C PHE A 102 20.78 1.62 7.53
N THR A 103 22.07 1.92 7.53
CA THR A 103 23.12 0.98 7.88
C THR A 103 23.88 1.54 9.07
N SER A 104 24.04 0.74 10.12
CA SER A 104 24.82 1.10 11.30
C SER A 104 26.32 1.07 11.00
N SER A 105 27.13 1.61 11.92
CA SER A 105 28.58 1.64 11.78
C SER A 105 29.24 0.25 11.75
N ASP A 106 28.57 -0.75 12.31
CA ASP A 106 28.96 -2.17 12.27
C ASP A 106 28.37 -2.92 11.06
N GLY A 107 27.73 -2.22 10.12
CA GLY A 107 27.28 -2.78 8.84
C GLY A 107 25.90 -3.44 8.86
N VAL A 108 25.18 -3.41 9.99
CA VAL A 108 23.83 -3.97 10.09
C VAL A 108 22.81 -3.04 9.44
N ALA A 109 21.97 -3.59 8.56
CA ALA A 109 20.86 -2.84 7.95
C ALA A 109 19.63 -2.87 8.85
N PHE A 110 18.99 -1.71 9.03
CA PHE A 110 17.75 -1.58 9.78
C PHE A 110 16.84 -0.54 9.13
N MET A 111 15.53 -0.65 9.37
CA MET A 111 14.55 0.31 8.87
C MET A 111 13.96 1.10 10.04
N VAL A 112 13.82 2.41 9.84
CA VAL A 112 13.14 3.28 10.80
C VAL A 112 11.84 3.75 10.19
N VAL A 113 10.76 3.57 10.95
CA VAL A 113 9.41 3.99 10.59
C VAL A 113 8.87 4.91 11.68
N THR A 114 8.32 6.05 11.29
CA THR A 114 7.59 6.94 12.20
C THR A 114 6.19 7.18 11.66
N LEU A 115 5.19 6.80 12.45
CA LEU A 115 3.77 6.86 12.07
C LEU A 115 3.08 8.14 12.57
N THR A 116 3.69 8.83 13.54
CA THR A 116 3.11 10.04 14.14
C THR A 116 4.16 11.14 14.31
N PRO A 117 3.75 12.42 14.32
CA PRO A 117 4.67 13.53 14.60
C PRO A 117 5.40 13.37 15.95
N GLY A 118 4.73 12.84 16.97
CA GLY A 118 5.33 12.58 18.29
C GLY A 118 6.45 11.54 18.24
N THR A 119 6.25 10.45 17.50
CA THR A 119 7.31 9.44 17.28
C THR A 119 8.48 10.02 16.50
N PHE A 120 8.23 10.89 15.52
CA PHE A 120 9.29 11.56 14.76
C PHE A 120 10.12 12.52 15.63
N VAL A 121 9.47 13.31 16.48
CA VAL A 121 10.17 14.21 17.42
C VAL A 121 11.00 13.41 18.42
N THR A 122 10.46 12.33 18.96
CA THR A 122 11.16 11.44 19.90
C THR A 122 12.41 10.83 19.24
N LEU A 123 12.27 10.33 18.01
CA LEU A 123 13.39 9.83 17.22
C LEU A 123 14.43 10.91 16.94
N SER A 124 14.02 12.14 16.64
CA SER A 124 14.96 13.24 16.39
C SER A 124 15.79 13.65 17.62
N ARG A 125 15.30 13.30 18.82
CA ARG A 125 15.95 13.57 20.10
C ARG A 125 16.79 12.40 20.60
N SER A 126 16.50 11.17 20.16
CA SER A 126 17.34 10.03 20.49
C SER A 126 18.65 10.13 19.70
N ARG A 127 19.79 9.86 20.36
CA ARG A 127 21.13 9.87 19.73
C ARG A 127 21.35 8.66 18.81
N VAL A 128 20.32 8.21 18.09
CA VAL A 128 20.54 7.34 16.94
C VAL A 128 21.33 8.20 15.94
N PRO A 129 22.50 7.76 15.44
CA PRO A 129 23.33 8.56 14.54
C PRO A 129 22.65 8.68 13.17
N VAL A 130 21.61 9.51 13.08
CA VAL A 130 20.91 9.83 11.83
C VAL A 130 21.61 11.03 11.18
N GLN A 131 22.86 10.85 10.76
CA GLN A 131 23.67 11.90 10.10
C GLN A 131 23.04 12.46 8.81
N ARG A 132 21.92 11.90 8.32
CA ARG A 132 21.22 12.33 7.10
C ARG A 132 19.81 12.90 7.28
N CYS A 133 19.33 13.16 8.50
CA CYS A 133 17.93 13.62 8.71
C CYS A 133 17.66 15.09 8.30
N ARG A 134 18.69 15.94 8.17
CA ARG A 134 18.50 17.40 7.97
C ARG A 134 18.13 17.81 6.54
N ARG A 135 18.29 16.94 5.53
CA ARG A 135 18.03 17.26 4.11
C ARG A 135 16.60 16.96 3.63
N LEU A 136 15.83 16.11 4.33
CA LEU A 136 14.52 15.64 3.82
C LEU A 136 13.34 16.50 4.25
N ARG A 137 13.42 17.26 5.34
CA ARG A 137 12.34 18.21 5.75
C ARG A 137 12.08 19.31 4.71
N ARG A 138 13.01 19.56 3.78
CA ARG A 138 12.83 20.51 2.67
C ARG A 138 12.16 19.92 1.42
N ARG A 139 12.06 18.59 1.28
CA ARG A 139 11.38 17.94 0.15
C ARG A 139 9.96 17.46 0.49
N SER A 140 9.64 17.31 1.76
CA SER A 140 8.31 16.88 2.26
C SER A 140 7.41 18.04 2.68
N ALA A 141 7.84 19.29 2.53
CA ALA A 141 6.95 20.43 2.72
C ALA A 141 5.96 20.48 1.54
N PRO A 142 4.65 20.60 1.78
CA PRO A 142 3.71 20.80 0.69
C PRO A 142 4.08 22.11 0.00
N THR A 143 4.41 22.03 -1.29
CA THR A 143 4.46 23.21 -2.16
C THR A 143 3.08 23.87 -2.02
N SER A 144 3.07 25.14 -1.62
CA SER A 144 1.87 25.96 -1.51
C SER A 144 1.19 26.03 -2.88
N ALA A 145 0.28 25.10 -3.15
CA ALA A 145 -0.71 25.24 -4.20
C ALA A 145 -1.76 26.21 -3.66
N THR A 146 -1.59 27.48 -4.00
CA THR A 146 -2.63 28.50 -3.93
C THR A 146 -3.84 27.95 -4.69
N LYS A 147 -4.90 27.56 -3.97
CA LYS A 147 -6.20 27.26 -4.59
C LYS A 147 -6.70 28.55 -5.26
N PRO A 148 -7.04 28.56 -6.56
CA PRO A 148 -7.80 29.66 -7.11
C PRO A 148 -9.22 29.58 -6.54
N THR A 149 -9.59 30.60 -5.75
CA THR A 149 -10.96 30.85 -5.31
C THR A 149 -11.77 31.28 -6.53
N ALA A 150 -12.56 30.38 -7.10
CA ALA A 150 -13.56 30.74 -8.10
C ALA A 150 -14.86 31.11 -7.39
N THR A 151 -15.08 32.42 -7.24
CA THR A 151 -16.37 33.00 -6.84
C THR A 151 -17.33 32.90 -8.02
N ALA A 152 -18.33 32.02 -7.95
CA ALA A 152 -19.44 32.01 -8.89
C ALA A 152 -20.58 32.87 -8.31
N THR A 153 -20.67 34.10 -8.78
CA THR A 153 -21.84 34.98 -8.56
C THR A 153 -22.98 34.47 -9.43
N ALA A 154 -24.08 34.04 -8.80
CA ALA A 154 -25.33 33.81 -9.50
C ALA A 154 -25.90 35.16 -9.97
N MET A 155 -25.96 35.36 -11.29
CA MET A 155 -26.82 36.37 -11.91
C MET A 155 -28.11 35.70 -12.37
N ARG A 156 -29.19 36.46 -12.15
CA ARG A 156 -30.62 36.14 -12.22
C ARG A 156 -31.08 35.33 -13.42
#